data_AF-A0A356BH33-F1
#
_entry.id   AF-A0A356BH33-F1
#
_cell.length_a   1.000
_cell.length_b   1.000
_cell.length_c   1.000
_cell.angle_alpha   90.00
_cell.angle_beta   90.00
_cell.angle_gamma   90.00
#
_symmetry.space_group_name_H-M   'P 1'
#
loop_
_entity.id
_entity.type
_entity.pdbx_description
1 polymer ?
#
loop_
_entity_poly.entity_id
_entity_poly.type
_entity_poly.pdbx_seq_one_letter_code
_entity_poly.pdbx_strand_id
1 'polypeptide(L)'
;PTFLTEVQLSRLMAMLHKYFTLNADAEISIEIDPRSCSDDKLAHLRSLGFNRVSFGVQDLDDKVQIAINRVQDTGLIRHQVALSRELGFSSVNLDLVYG
;
A
#
# COMPACT_ATOMS: atom_id res chain seq x y z
N PRO A 1 -6.70 -0.54 4.16
CA PRO A 1 -5.91 -1.07 5.32
C PRO A 1 -5.03 -0.04 6.01
N THR A 2 -4.44 0.87 5.24
CA THR A 2 -3.55 1.96 5.72
C THR A 2 -4.23 3.03 6.60
N PHE A 3 -5.50 2.85 6.98
CA PHE A 3 -6.13 3.63 8.03
C PHE A 3 -5.52 3.35 9.42
N LEU A 4 -5.07 2.12 9.66
CA LEU A 4 -4.41 1.75 10.91
C LEU A 4 -3.09 2.53 11.06
N THR A 5 -2.79 2.97 12.28
CA THR A 5 -1.48 3.56 12.60
C THR A 5 -0.37 2.51 12.51
N GLU A 6 0.86 2.96 12.42
CA GLU A 6 2.07 2.13 12.39
C GLU A 6 2.12 1.21 13.62
N VAL A 7 1.77 1.74 14.80
CA VAL A 7 1.69 0.97 16.05
C VAL A 7 0.61 -0.11 15.98
N GLN A 8 -0.57 0.22 15.42
CA GLN A 8 -1.66 -0.74 15.26
C GLN A 8 -1.29 -1.84 14.26
N LEU A 9 -0.60 -1.51 13.16
CA LEU A 9 -0.08 -2.47 12.18
C LEU A 9 0.98 -3.39 12.80
N SER A 10 1.94 -2.84 13.54
CA SER A 10 2.94 -3.64 14.25
C SER A 10 2.29 -4.62 15.22
N ARG A 11 1.29 -4.16 15.99
CA ARG A 11 0.54 -5.00 16.91
C ARG A 11 -0.20 -6.11 16.17
N LEU A 12 -0.87 -5.79 15.07
CA LEU A 12 -1.59 -6.77 14.26
C LEU A 12 -0.65 -7.86 13.72
N MET A 13 0.47 -7.46 13.13
CA MET A 13 1.46 -8.41 12.59
C MET A 13 2.09 -9.26 13.69
N ALA A 14 2.42 -8.67 14.85
CA ALA A 14 2.91 -9.42 16.00
C ALA A 14 1.88 -10.45 16.50
N MET A 15 0.59 -10.13 16.48
CA MET A 15 -0.47 -11.09 16.80
C MET A 15 -0.53 -12.23 15.78
N LEU A 16 -0.45 -11.92 14.48
CA LEU A 16 -0.44 -12.95 13.43
C LEU A 16 0.74 -13.92 13.61
N HIS A 17 1.96 -13.40 13.80
CA HIS A 17 3.14 -14.22 14.06
C HIS A 17 3.09 -15.02 15.37
N LYS A 18 2.36 -14.53 16.38
CA LYS A 18 2.21 -15.23 17.66
C LYS A 18 1.29 -16.45 17.54
N TYR A 19 0.22 -16.34 16.77
CA TYR A 19 -0.83 -17.36 16.71
C TYR A 19 -0.76 -18.24 15.46
N PHE A 20 0.01 -17.84 14.45
CA PHE A 20 0.19 -18.58 13.20
C PHE A 20 1.68 -18.68 12.85
N THR A 21 2.07 -19.84 12.34
CA THR A 21 3.38 -20.01 11.70
C THR A 21 3.27 -19.58 10.24
N LEU A 22 3.86 -18.44 9.90
CA LEU A 22 3.97 -18.01 8.51
C LEU A 22 5.21 -18.64 7.88
N ASN A 23 5.06 -19.16 6.67
CA ASN A 23 6.21 -19.64 5.90
C ASN A 23 7.18 -18.48 5.64
N ALA A 24 8.48 -18.79 5.61
CA ALA A 24 9.52 -17.80 5.34
C ALA A 24 9.31 -17.09 3.98
N ASP A 25 8.74 -17.82 3.01
CA ASP A 25 8.46 -17.33 1.66
C ASP A 25 6.99 -16.94 1.45
N ALA A 26 6.24 -16.68 2.53
CA ALA A 26 4.85 -16.28 2.43
C ALA A 26 4.72 -14.95 1.66
N GLU A 27 3.75 -14.87 0.73
CA GLU A 27 3.32 -13.59 0.19
C GLU A 27 2.49 -12.86 1.25
N ILE A 28 2.94 -11.66 1.63
CA ILE A 28 2.26 -10.80 2.59
C ILE A 28 1.96 -9.49 1.87
N SER A 29 0.68 -9.30 1.52
CA SER A 29 0.22 -8.18 0.70
C SER A 29 -0.62 -7.17 1.47
N ILE A 30 -0.56 -5.89 1.06
CA ILE A 30 -1.44 -4.84 1.60
C ILE A 30 -1.96 -3.90 0.50
N GLU A 31 -3.22 -3.48 0.66
CA GLU A 31 -3.83 -2.43 -0.17
C GLU A 31 -3.63 -1.04 0.46
N ILE A 32 -3.28 -0.08 -0.39
CA ILE A 32 -2.89 1.27 -0.01
C ILE A 32 -3.71 2.30 -0.80
N ASP A 33 -4.30 3.27 -0.11
CA ASP A 33 -4.74 4.52 -0.74
C ASP A 33 -3.53 5.48 -0.75
N PRO A 34 -3.01 5.87 -1.94
CA PRO A 34 -1.80 6.68 -2.06
C PRO A 34 -1.88 7.99 -1.25
N ARG A 35 -3.06 8.58 -1.11
CA ARG A 35 -3.27 9.86 -0.42
C ARG A 35 -3.07 9.78 1.10
N SER A 36 -3.05 8.57 1.65
CA SER A 36 -3.02 8.31 3.09
C SER A 36 -1.78 7.55 3.56
N CYS A 37 -0.83 7.30 2.66
CA CYS A 37 0.40 6.59 2.96
C CYS A 37 1.58 7.55 2.83
N SER A 38 2.26 7.81 3.95
CA SER A 38 3.56 8.48 3.91
C SER A 38 4.66 7.50 3.49
N ASP A 39 5.80 8.05 3.09
CA ASP A 39 7.01 7.28 2.79
C ASP A 39 7.47 6.46 4.01
N ASP A 40 7.43 7.07 5.20
CA ASP A 40 7.75 6.40 6.47
C ASP A 40 6.82 5.21 6.73
N LYS A 41 5.53 5.36 6.43
CA LYS A 41 4.56 4.29 6.60
C LYS A 41 4.80 3.15 5.62
N LEU A 42 5.18 3.46 4.38
CA LEU A 42 5.52 2.46 3.38
C LEU A 42 6.80 1.68 3.78
N ALA A 43 7.82 2.37 4.29
CA ALA A 43 9.02 1.75 4.85
C ALA A 43 8.70 0.89 6.08
N HIS A 44 7.83 1.37 6.96
CA HIS A 44 7.35 0.62 8.12
C HIS A 44 6.65 -0.68 7.70
N LEU A 45 5.73 -0.62 6.73
CA LEU A 45 5.07 -1.80 6.17
C LEU A 45 6.09 -2.82 5.65
N ARG A 46 7.12 -2.36 4.92
CA ARG A 46 8.18 -3.26 4.45
C ARG A 46 8.90 -3.96 5.60
N SER A 47 9.19 -3.23 6.68
CA SER A 47 9.84 -3.76 7.89
C SER A 47 9.00 -4.80 8.62
N LEU A 48 7.67 -4.72 8.51
CA LEU A 48 6.73 -5.68 9.08
C LEU A 48 6.60 -6.98 8.28
N GLY A 49 7.32 -7.10 7.15
CA GLY A 49 7.35 -8.29 6.31
C GLY A 49 6.40 -8.25 5.11
N PHE A 50 5.64 -7.16 4.91
CA PHE A 50 4.89 -6.98 3.67
C PHE A 50 5.87 -6.93 2.49
N ASN A 51 5.58 -7.73 1.46
CA ASN A 51 6.43 -7.87 0.27
C ASN A 51 5.66 -7.61 -1.03
N ARG A 52 4.34 -7.43 -0.98
CA ARG A 52 3.51 -7.00 -2.12
C ARG A 52 2.59 -5.84 -1.73
N VAL A 53 2.42 -4.86 -2.62
CA VAL A 53 1.50 -3.73 -2.43
C VAL A 53 0.55 -3.57 -3.61
N SER A 54 -0.68 -3.13 -3.31
CA SER A 54 -1.67 -2.69 -4.32
C SER A 54 -2.10 -1.27 -4.03
N PHE A 55 -1.96 -0.37 -5.01
CA PHE A 55 -2.41 1.01 -4.88
C PHE A 55 -3.76 1.21 -5.55
N GLY A 56 -4.73 1.72 -4.80
CA GLY A 56 -6.01 2.15 -5.35
C GLY A 56 -5.85 3.45 -6.13
N VAL A 57 -5.74 3.37 -7.46
CA VAL A 57 -5.65 4.53 -8.37
C VAL A 57 -6.99 4.86 -9.03
N GLN A 58 -7.77 3.85 -9.41
CA GLN A 58 -9.10 3.94 -10.03
C GLN A 58 -9.06 4.63 -11.40
N ASP A 59 -8.77 5.93 -11.45
CA ASP A 59 -8.61 6.69 -12.69
C ASP A 59 -7.54 7.79 -12.51
N LEU A 60 -6.90 8.18 -13.61
CA LEU A 60 -5.94 9.27 -13.68
C LEU A 60 -6.55 10.53 -14.33
N ASP A 61 -7.73 10.45 -14.95
CA ASP A 61 -8.43 11.60 -15.51
C ASP A 61 -9.00 12.49 -14.40
N ASP A 62 -8.62 13.77 -14.40
CA ASP A 62 -9.03 14.74 -13.39
C ASP A 62 -10.56 14.91 -13.30
N LYS A 63 -11.29 14.82 -14.42
CA LYS A 63 -12.76 14.97 -14.42
C LYS A 63 -13.41 13.77 -13.75
N VAL A 64 -12.92 12.56 -14.03
CA VAL A 64 -13.40 11.33 -13.37
C VAL A 64 -13.11 11.41 -11.88
N GLN A 65 -11.89 11.76 -11.50
CA GLN A 65 -11.49 11.90 -10.09
C GLN A 65 -12.37 12.91 -9.33
N ILE A 66 -12.69 14.06 -9.92
CA ILE A 66 -13.61 15.04 -9.32
C ILE A 66 -15.01 14.43 -9.17
N ALA A 67 -15.53 13.77 -10.21
CA ALA A 67 -16.86 13.18 -10.20
C ALA A 67 -17.04 12.10 -9.12
N ILE A 68 -15.98 11.34 -8.80
CA ILE A 68 -15.99 10.29 -7.76
C ILE A 68 -15.44 10.74 -6.41
N ASN A 69 -15.18 12.05 -6.22
CA ASN A 69 -14.60 12.62 -5.01
C ASN A 69 -13.25 11.97 -4.59
N ARG A 70 -12.39 11.74 -5.58
CA ARG A 70 -11.10 11.06 -5.42
C ARG A 70 -9.95 11.76 -6.13
N VAL A 71 -9.84 13.07 -5.94
CA VAL A 71 -8.72 13.86 -6.45
C VAL A 71 -7.41 13.40 -5.80
N GLN A 72 -6.42 13.08 -6.63
CA GLN A 72 -5.09 12.64 -6.24
C GLN A 72 -4.05 13.01 -7.30
N ASP A 73 -2.83 13.30 -6.83
CA ASP A 73 -1.74 13.70 -7.70
C ASP A 73 -1.08 12.47 -8.37
N THR A 74 -0.93 12.51 -9.70
CA THR A 74 -0.27 11.42 -10.45
C THR A 74 1.23 11.34 -10.15
N GLY A 75 1.87 12.46 -9.79
CA GLY A 75 3.24 12.50 -9.32
C GLY A 75 3.44 11.74 -7.99
N LEU A 76 2.50 11.89 -7.04
CA LEU A 76 2.46 11.12 -5.80
C LEU A 76 2.37 9.62 -6.07
N ILE A 77 1.49 9.20 -6.98
CA ILE A 77 1.36 7.78 -7.37
C ILE A 77 2.68 7.26 -7.95
N ARG A 78 3.29 8.02 -8.87
CA ARG A 78 4.59 7.66 -9.47
C ARG A 78 5.68 7.54 -8.41
N HIS A 79 5.73 8.48 -7.47
CA HIS A 79 6.69 8.49 -6.36
C HIS A 79 6.55 7.23 -5.50
N GLN A 80 5.34 6.92 -5.02
CA GLN A 80 5.12 5.74 -4.18
C GLN A 80 5.43 4.43 -4.89
N VAL A 81 5.14 4.33 -6.20
CA VAL A 81 5.52 3.18 -7.01
C VAL A 81 7.05 3.04 -7.10
N ALA A 82 7.78 4.13 -7.28
CA ALA A 82 9.24 4.12 -7.30
C ALA A 82 9.82 3.72 -5.93
N LEU A 83 9.34 4.36 -4.86
CA LEU A 83 9.76 4.08 -3.49
C LEU A 83 9.48 2.62 -3.09
N SER A 84 8.34 2.06 -3.49
CA SER A 84 8.02 0.65 -3.23
C SER A 84 9.05 -0.29 -3.87
N ARG A 85 9.53 0.02 -5.08
CA ARG A 85 10.57 -0.77 -5.73
C ARG A 85 11.92 -0.62 -5.03
N GLU A 86 12.27 0.60 -4.61
CA GLU A 86 13.50 0.88 -3.86
C GLU A 86 13.54 0.14 -2.50
N LEU A 87 12.40 0.10 -1.79
CA LEU A 87 12.24 -0.64 -0.53
C LEU A 87 12.22 -2.18 -0.73
N GLY A 88 12.24 -2.65 -1.98
CA GLY A 88 12.31 -4.07 -2.30
C GLY A 88 11.00 -4.83 -2.12
N PHE A 89 9.85 -4.19 -2.40
CA PHE A 89 8.61 -4.91 -2.64
C PHE A 89 8.73 -5.71 -3.95
N SER A 90 8.42 -7.01 -3.91
CA SER A 90 8.56 -7.91 -5.06
C SER A 90 7.51 -7.67 -6.14
N SER A 91 6.34 -7.15 -5.75
CA SER A 91 5.23 -6.83 -6.66
C SER A 91 4.54 -5.54 -6.24
N VAL A 92 4.28 -4.67 -7.22
CA VAL A 92 3.54 -3.42 -7.09
C VAL A 92 2.38 -3.43 -8.09
N ASN A 93 1.15 -3.47 -7.58
CA ASN A 93 -0.08 -3.45 -8.37
C ASN A 93 -0.74 -2.06 -8.33
N LEU A 94 -1.43 -1.69 -9.41
CA LEU A 94 -2.28 -0.49 -9.47
C LEU A 94 -3.70 -0.94 -9.84
N ASP A 95 -4.68 -0.65 -9.00
CA ASP A 95 -6.08 -0.95 -9.27
C ASP A 95 -6.68 0.18 -10.10
N LEU A 96 -7.16 -0.14 -11.31
CA LEU A 96 -7.85 0.76 -12.22
C LEU A 96 -9.29 0.29 -12.45
N VAL A 97 -10.21 1.23 -12.64
CA VAL A 97 -11.63 0.97 -12.86
C VAL A 97 -12.07 1.67 -14.14
N TYR A 98 -12.84 0.99 -14.96
CA TYR A 98 -13.45 1.55 -16.17
C TYR A 98 -14.98 1.41 -16.07
N GLY A 99 -15.70 2.38 -16.63
CA GLY A 99 -17.17 2.46 -16.59
C GLY A 99 -17.65 3.89 -16.59
#